data_AF-A0A317LYM5-F1
#
_entry.id   AF-A0A317LYM5-F1
#
_cell.length_a   1.000
_cell.length_b   1.000
_cell.length_c   1.000
_cell.angle_alpha   90.00
_cell.angle_beta   90.00
_cell.angle_gamma   90.00
#
_symmetry.space_group_name_H-M   'P 1'
#
loop_
_entity.id
_entity.type
_entity.pdbx_description
1 polymer ?
#
loop_
_entity_poly.entity_id
_entity_poly.type
_entity_poly.pdbx_seq_one_letter_code
_entity_poly.pdbx_strand_id
1 'polypeptide(L)' 'MEDFIIVVNRIEELQSVENRQELELIFDKAKRTIVGGQNVILVRDNGKGKQEKFETFSNEQDFEEYRKRIFRFL' A
#
# COMPACT_ATOMS: atom_id res chain seq x y z
N MET A 1 9.80 16.35 1.53
CA MET A 1 9.24 15.08 2.01
C MET A 1 8.15 14.71 1.01
N GLU A 2 8.24 13.54 0.37
CA GLU A 2 7.34 13.11 -0.73
C GLU A 2 6.35 12.02 -0.26
N ASP A 3 5.11 12.07 -0.71
CA ASP A 3 4.11 11.05 -0.38
C ASP A 3 4.56 9.68 -0.90
N PHE A 4 4.21 8.60 -0.19
CA PHE A 4 4.59 7.25 -0.59
C PHE A 4 3.49 6.62 -1.43
N ILE A 5 3.84 6.19 -2.65
CA ILE A 5 2.89 5.59 -3.59
C ILE A 5 2.98 4.07 -3.51
N ILE A 6 1.84 3.41 -3.30
CA ILE A 6 1.68 1.96 -3.41
C ILE A 6 0.84 1.66 -4.64
N VAL A 7 1.37 0.84 -5.54
CA VAL A 7 0.61 0.32 -6.69
C VAL A 7 -0.20 -0.90 -6.23
N VAL A 8 -1.53 -0.80 -6.24
CA VAL A 8 -2.44 -1.85 -5.75
C VAL A 8 -2.24 -3.16 -6.50
N ASN A 9 -2.04 -3.11 -7.82
CA ASN A 9 -1.79 -4.29 -8.64
C ASN A 9 -0.56 -5.08 -8.13
N ARG A 10 0.48 -4.38 -7.64
CA ARG A 10 1.67 -5.01 -7.08
C ARG A 10 1.37 -5.75 -5.77
N ILE A 11 0.48 -5.19 -4.93
CA ILE A 11 0.03 -5.85 -3.70
C ILE A 11 -0.73 -7.13 -4.04
N GLU A 12 -1.64 -7.06 -5.01
CA GLU A 12 -2.43 -8.21 -5.50
C GLU A 12 -1.52 -9.32 -6.06
N GLU A 13 -0.51 -8.97 -6.86
CA GLU A 13 0.51 -9.92 -7.36
C GLU A 13 1.24 -10.63 -6.21
N LEU A 14 1.74 -9.86 -5.23
CA LEU A 14 2.48 -10.41 -4.09
C LEU A 14 1.60 -11.29 -3.21
N GLN A 15 0.31 -10.95 -3.05
CA GLN A 15 -0.65 -11.83 -2.39
C GLN A 15 -0.83 -13.14 -3.14
N SER A 16 -0.94 -13.10 -4.47
CA SER A 16 -1.13 -14.31 -5.29
C SER A 16 0.05 -15.28 -5.24
N VAL A 17 1.26 -14.79 -4.96
CA VAL A 17 2.46 -15.63 -4.80
C VAL A 17 2.86 -15.81 -3.33
N GLU A 18 1.98 -15.43 -2.40
CA GLU A 18 2.18 -15.53 -0.95
C GLU A 18 3.48 -14.90 -0.45
N ASN A 19 3.98 -13.86 -1.12
CA ASN A 19 5.24 -13.21 -0.78
C ASN A 19 5.03 -12.21 0.37
N ARG A 20 4.85 -12.77 1.57
CA ARG A 20 4.64 -12.03 2.81
C ARG A 20 5.80 -11.09 3.14
N GLN A 21 7.04 -11.51 2.88
CA GLN A 21 8.22 -10.71 3.22
C GLN A 21 8.23 -9.38 2.47
N GLU A 22 7.99 -9.40 1.16
CA GLU A 22 7.97 -8.18 0.34
C GLU A 22 6.80 -7.27 0.73
N LEU A 23 5.63 -7.84 1.05
CA LEU A 23 4.48 -7.09 1.54
C LEU A 23 4.79 -6.37 2.86
N GLU A 24 5.41 -7.05 3.82
CA GLU A 24 5.82 -6.44 5.09
C GLU A 24 6.79 -5.28 4.86
N LEU A 25 7.77 -5.42 3.96
CA LEU A 25 8.71 -4.33 3.62
C LEU A 25 8.01 -3.09 3.04
N ILE A 26 7.04 -3.30 2.13
CA ILE A 26 6.26 -2.21 1.56
C ILE A 26 5.44 -1.51 2.64
N PHE A 27 4.74 -2.28 3.48
CA PHE A 27 3.87 -1.71 4.51
C PHE A 27 4.65 -1.05 5.64
N ASP A 28 5.82 -1.55 6.02
CA ASP A 28 6.69 -0.90 6.99
C ASP A 28 7.19 0.47 6.50
N LYS A 29 7.55 0.56 5.22
CA LYS A 29 7.96 1.84 4.61
C LYS A 29 6.81 2.84 4.56
N ALA A 30 5.63 2.38 4.19
CA ALA A 30 4.41 3.17 4.18
C ALA A 30 4.02 3.66 5.59
N LYS A 31 4.10 2.79 6.60
CA LYS A 31 3.87 3.15 8.00
C LYS A 31 4.82 4.25 8.47
N ARG A 32 6.13 4.10 8.20
CA ARG A 32 7.14 5.14 8.54
C ARG A 32 6.85 6.47 7.85
N THR A 33 6.31 6.43 6.63
CA THR A 33 5.91 7.63 5.87
C THR A 33 4.78 8.36 6.58
N ILE A 34 3.74 7.64 7.02
CA ILE A 34 2.62 8.20 7.78
C ILE A 34 3.08 8.78 9.12
N VAL A 35 3.92 8.05 9.87
CA VAL A 35 4.50 8.53 11.13
C VAL A 35 5.34 9.79 10.94
N GLY A 36 5.98 9.94 9.77
CA GLY A 36 6.69 11.15 9.36
C GLY A 36 5.80 12.34 8.99
N GLY A 37 4.47 12.21 9.09
CA GLY A 37 3.51 13.26 8.77
C GLY A 37 3.15 13.37 7.29
N GLN A 38 3.42 12.32 6.51
CA GLN A 38 3.17 12.28 5.08
C GLN A 38 2.05 11.32 4.71
N ASN A 39 1.57 11.38 3.46
CA ASN A 39 0.49 10.49 3.03
C ASN A 39 1.04 9.23 2.34
N VAL A 40 0.27 8.16 2.44
CA VAL A 40 0.39 6.97 1.59
C VAL A 40 -0.74 7.01 0.58
N ILE A 41 -0.40 6.98 -0.71
CA ILE A 41 -1.36 7.06 -1.81
C ILE A 41 -1.42 5.68 -2.49
N LEU A 42 -2.59 5.05 -2.48
CA LEU A 42 -2.84 3.88 -3.28
C LEU A 42 -3.19 4.30 -4.70
N VAL A 43 -2.50 3.74 -5.68
CA VAL A 43 -2.80 3.92 -7.10
C VAL A 43 -3.07 2.57 -7.74
N ARG A 44 -3.99 2.52 -8.70
CA ARG A 44 -4.24 1.33 -9.50
C ARG A 44 -3.90 1.62 -10.96
N ASP A 45 -3.20 0.69 -11.60
CA ASP A 45 -3.02 0.69 -13.04
C ASP A 45 -4.23 0.01 -13.70
N ASN A 46 -4.84 0.71 -14.66
CA ASN A 46 -5.99 0.23 -15.42
C ASN A 46 -5.59 -0.54 -16.70
N GLY A 47 -4.33 -0.96 -16.83
CA GLY A 47 -3.83 -1.77 -17.95
C GLY A 47 -3.57 -0.97 -19.23
N LYS A 48 -3.89 0.33 -19.25
CA LYS A 48 -3.51 1.26 -20.32
C LYS A 48 -2.30 2.11 -19.94
N GLY A 49 -1.61 1.76 -18.84
CA GLY A 49 -0.50 2.51 -18.28
C GLY A 49 -0.93 3.82 -17.59
N LYS A 50 -2.23 3.99 -17.33
CA LYS A 50 -2.72 5.11 -16.52
C LYS A 50 -2.87 4.66 -15.09
N GLN A 51 -2.16 5.35 -14.20
CA GLN A 51 -2.33 5.21 -12.76
C GLN A 51 -3.45 6.13 -12.31
N GLU A 52 -4.45 5.55 -11.67
CA GLU A 52 -5.55 6.28 -11.06
C GLU A 52 -5.43 6.20 -9.55
N LYS A 53 -5.52 7.35 -8.88
CA LYS A 53 -5.55 7.42 -7.43
C LYS A 53 -6.80 6.70 -6.94
N PHE A 54 -6.59 5.67 -6.13
CA PHE A 54 -7.63 4.83 -5.57
C PHE A 54 -7.99 5.28 -4.15
N GLU A 55 -6.99 5.47 -3.30
CA GLU A 55 -7.19 5.80 -1.87
C GLU A 55 -5.99 6.58 -1.32
N THR A 56 -6.17 7.24 -0.18
CA THR A 56 -5.07 7.89 0.54
C THR A 56 -5.23 7.70 2.04
N PHE A 57 -4.13 7.34 2.68
CA PHE A 57 -4.02 7.26 4.12
C PHE A 57 -3.13 8.39 4.63
N SER A 58 -3.68 9.17 5.56
CA SER A 58 -2.97 10.26 6.25
C SER A 58 -2.79 9.97 7.74
N ASN A 59 -3.26 8.81 8.23
CA ASN A 59 -3.14 8.39 9.61
C ASN A 59 -2.84 6.89 9.71
N GLU A 60 -2.22 6.50 10.83
CA GLU A 60 -1.74 5.13 11.04
C GLU A 60 -2.89 4.14 11.20
N GLN A 61 -3.99 4.56 11.83
CA GLN A 61 -5.11 3.67 12.15
C GLN A 61 -5.77 3.12 10.88
N ASP A 62 -6.14 4.00 9.95
CA ASP A 62 -6.78 3.60 8.70
C ASP A 62 -5.84 2.73 7.85
N PHE A 63 -4.55 3.07 7.85
CA PHE A 63 -3.54 2.31 7.13
C PHE A 63 -3.32 0.90 7.70
N GLU A 64 -3.29 0.75 9.02
CA GLU A 64 -3.18 -0.56 9.66
C GLU A 64 -4.42 -1.43 9.42
N GLU A 65 -5.62 -0.84 9.35
CA GLU A 65 -6.83 -1.58 8.97
C GLU A 65 -6.74 -2.09 7.53
N TYR A 66 -6.21 -1.29 6.60
CA TYR A 66 -5.92 -1.75 5.24
C TYR A 66 -4.91 -2.90 5.23
N ARG A 67 -3.78 -2.75 5.94
CA ARG A 67 -2.74 -3.79 6.05
C ARG A 67 -3.32 -5.10 6.59
N LYS A 68 -4.12 -5.07 7.65
CA LYS A 68 -4.80 -6.25 8.21
C LYS A 68 -5.69 -6.95 7.19
N ARG A 69 -6.44 -6.19 6.37
CA ARG A 69 -7.29 -6.76 5.32
C ARG A 69 -6.49 -7.50 4.26
N ILE A 70 -5.33 -6.96 3.87
CA ILE A 70 -4.43 -7.60 2.90
C ILE A 70 -3.86 -8.91 3.46
N PHE A 71 -3.35 -8.90 4.68
CA PHE A 71 -2.78 -10.10 5.30
C PHE A 71 -3.82 -11.12 5.77
N ARG A 72 -5.11 -10.78 5.83
CA ARG A 72 -6.16 -11.72 6.26
C ARG A 72 -6.26 -12.96 5.36
N PHE A 73 -5.90 -12.81 4.09
CA PHE A 73 -6.03 -13.84 3.07
C PHE A 73 -4.67 -14.48 2.70
N LEU A 74 -3.65 -14.29 3.55
CA LEU A 74 -2.29 -14.83 3.45
C LEU A 74 -1.96 -15.64 4.70
#